data_AF-A0A7C7V618-F1
#
_entry.id   AF-A0A7C7V618-F1
#
_cell.length_a   1.000
_cell.length_b   1.000
_cell.length_c   1.000
_cell.angle_alpha   90.00
_cell.angle_beta   90.00
_cell.angle_gamma   90.00
#
_symmetry.space_group_name_H-M   'P 1'
#
loop_
_entity.id
_entity.type
_entity.pdbx_description
1 polymer ?
#
loop_
_entity_poly.entity_id
_entity_poly.type
_entity_poly.pdbx_seq_one_letter_code
_entity_poly.pdbx_strand_id
1 'polypeptide(L)' 'MSHQPDCEPLTWEGTHALALALHEAHPQVNLDEVSLEQLRQWVLALPCFVDDPALAHEGLLMAVLREWLEIVLEEAVSR' A
#
# COMPACT_ATOMS: atom_id res chain seq x y z
N MET A 1 -20.90 -4.46 21.08
CA MET A 1 -19.86 -3.46 20.79
C MET A 1 -19.01 -4.08 19.73
N SER A 2 -19.10 -3.59 18.49
CA SER A 2 -18.39 -4.17 17.36
C SER A 2 -16.90 -3.94 17.60
N HIS A 3 -16.16 -5.01 17.87
CA HIS A 3 -14.71 -4.98 17.82
C HIS A 3 -14.34 -4.67 16.37
N GLN A 4 -14.05 -3.40 16.06
CA GLN A 4 -13.17 -3.13 14.93
C GLN A 4 -11.89 -3.93 15.19
N PRO A 5 -11.38 -4.71 14.22
CA PRO A 5 -10.12 -5.39 14.40
C PRO A 5 -9.08 -4.35 14.83
N ASP A 6 -8.22 -4.70 15.79
CA ASP A 6 -7.10 -3.89 16.27
C ASP A 6 -6.09 -3.65 15.13
N CYS A 7 -6.50 -2.88 14.12
CA CYS A 7 -5.70 -2.57 12.95
C CYS A 7 -5.19 -1.15 13.04
N GLU A 8 -3.89 -0.99 12.79
CA GLU A 8 -3.23 0.30 12.79
C GLU A 8 -3.79 1.20 11.67
N PRO A 9 -4.16 2.46 11.95
CA PRO A 9 -4.71 3.35 10.94
C PRO A 9 -3.67 3.65 9.85
N LEU A 10 -4.06 3.40 8.61
CA LEU A 10 -3.25 3.67 7.43
C LEU A 10 -3.67 5.00 6.81
N THR A 11 -2.68 5.86 6.57
CA THR A 11 -2.86 7.17 5.95
C THR A 11 -1.88 7.38 4.82
N TRP A 12 -2.12 8.39 3.98
CA TRP A 12 -1.23 8.72 2.87
C TRP A 12 0.17 9.15 3.33
N GLU A 13 0.29 9.73 4.52
CA GLU A 13 1.59 10.07 5.11
C GLU A 13 2.42 8.82 5.46
N GLY A 14 1.75 7.69 5.74
CA GLY A 14 2.37 6.40 6.06
C GLY A 14 2.66 5.54 4.83
N THR A 15 3.42 6.06 3.86
CA THR A 15 3.67 5.36 2.58
C THR A 15 4.29 3.97 2.76
N HIS A 16 5.18 3.81 3.73
CA HIS A 16 5.79 2.52 4.07
C HIS A 16 4.77 1.53 4.64
N ALA A 17 3.91 1.97 5.57
CA ALA A 17 2.87 1.13 6.15
C ALA A 17 1.82 0.70 5.10
N LEU A 18 1.47 1.60 4.19
CA LEU A 18 0.65 1.27 3.02
C LEU A 18 1.30 0.22 2.13
N ALA A 19 2.58 0.38 1.81
CA ALA A 19 3.32 -0.55 0.98
C ALA A 19 3.40 -1.95 1.60
N LEU A 20 3.63 -2.04 2.92
CA LEU A 20 3.65 -3.31 3.64
C LEU A 20 2.28 -3.99 3.62
N ALA A 21 1.21 -3.26 3.91
CA ALA A 21 -0.16 -3.80 3.87
C ALA A 21 -0.54 -4.29 2.46
N LEU A 22 -0.11 -3.57 1.41
CA LEU A 22 -0.31 -3.97 0.02
C LEU A 22 0.50 -5.22 -0.33
N HIS A 23 1.75 -5.32 0.12
CA HIS A 23 2.60 -6.49 -0.08
C HIS A 23 1.98 -7.74 0.56
N GLU A 24 1.47 -7.62 1.79
CA GLU A 24 0.76 -8.70 2.48
C GLU A 24 -0.53 -9.11 1.77
N ALA A 25 -1.29 -8.14 1.25
CA ALA A 25 -2.53 -8.40 0.53
C ALA A 25 -2.31 -8.98 -0.88
N HIS A 26 -1.19 -8.63 -1.52
CA HIS A 26 -0.89 -8.97 -2.91
C HIS A 26 0.56 -9.50 -3.10
N PRO A 27 0.96 -10.61 -2.44
CA PRO A 27 2.36 -11.06 -2.40
C PRO A 27 2.92 -11.60 -3.73
N GLN A 28 2.06 -11.84 -4.73
CA GLN A 28 2.43 -12.41 -6.03
C GLN A 28 2.20 -11.43 -7.19
N VAL A 29 1.93 -10.16 -6.90
CA VAL A 29 1.72 -9.15 -7.93
C VAL A 29 3.03 -8.84 -8.66
N ASN A 30 2.95 -8.67 -9.98
CA ASN A 30 4.04 -8.08 -10.73
C ASN A 30 3.95 -6.54 -10.65
N LEU A 31 4.81 -5.90 -9.86
CA LEU A 31 4.79 -4.46 -9.64
C LEU A 31 5.05 -3.64 -10.91
N ASP A 32 5.76 -4.18 -11.89
CA ASP A 32 6.02 -3.52 -13.18
C ASP A 32 4.74 -3.35 -14.03
N GLU A 33 3.70 -4.13 -13.74
CA GLU A 33 2.40 -4.09 -14.43
C GLU A 33 1.33 -3.28 -13.66
N VAL A 34 1.65 -2.79 -12.46
CA VAL A 34 0.71 -2.06 -11.62
C VAL A 34 0.61 -0.60 -12.07
N SER A 35 -0.57 -0.21 -12.55
CA SER A 35 -0.88 1.19 -12.84
C SER A 35 -1.19 2.00 -11.58
N LEU A 36 -1.04 3.34 -11.65
CA LEU A 36 -1.37 4.24 -10.53
C LEU A 36 -2.82 4.11 -10.07
N GLU A 37 -3.74 3.96 -11.02
CA GLU A 37 -5.15 3.82 -10.71
C GLU A 37 -5.41 2.49 -10.00
N GLN A 38 -4.76 1.41 -10.44
CA GLN A 38 -4.88 0.11 -9.77
C GLN A 38 -4.32 0.17 -8.33
N LEU A 39 -3.17 0.80 -8.15
CA LEU A 39 -2.56 1.01 -6.84
C LEU A 39 -3.49 1.83 -5.92
N ARG A 40 -4.07 2.91 -6.45
CA ARG A 40 -5.05 3.73 -5.72
C ARG A 40 -6.25 2.91 -5.28
N GLN A 41 -6.83 2.10 -6.18
CA GLN A 41 -7.95 1.23 -5.83
C GLN A 41 -7.59 0.23 -4.73
N TRP A 42 -6.38 -0.35 -4.76
CA TRP A 42 -5.95 -1.27 -3.71
C TRP A 42 -5.77 -0.57 -2.37
N VAL A 43 -5.15 0.61 -2.33
CA VAL A 43 -5.02 1.39 -1.08
C VAL A 43 -6.39 1.71 -0.49
N LEU A 44 -7.34 2.17 -1.30
CA LEU A 44 -8.70 2.49 -0.83
C LEU A 44 -9.51 1.26 -0.40
N ALA A 45 -9.11 0.06 -0.85
CA ALA A 45 -9.74 -1.19 -0.45
C ALA A 45 -9.11 -1.79 0.82
N LEU A 46 -8.01 -1.22 1.34
CA LEU A 46 -7.39 -1.71 2.58
C LEU A 46 -8.35 -1.48 3.77
N PRO A 47 -8.57 -2.49 4.62
CA PRO A 47 -9.56 -2.42 5.70
C PRO A 47 -9.24 -1.37 6.77
N CYS A 48 -8.01 -0.87 6.82
CA CYS A 48 -7.51 0.05 7.85
C CYS A 48 -7.13 1.41 7.28
N PHE A 49 -7.40 1.64 6.00
CA PHE A 49 -7.20 2.94 5.37
C PHE A 49 -8.28 3.92 5.82
N VAL A 50 -7.85 5.05 6.39
CA VAL A 50 -8.74 6.03 7.06
C VAL A 50 -8.55 7.47 6.59
N ASP A 51 -7.82 7.69 5.49
CA ASP A 51 -7.47 9.02 4.97
C ASP A 51 -8.35 9.42 3.77
N ASP A 52 -8.28 10.68 3.36
CA ASP A 52 -9.11 11.22 2.28
C ASP A 52 -8.66 10.68 0.91
N PRO A 53 -9.52 9.96 0.15
CA PRO A 53 -9.20 9.48 -1.19
C PRO A 53 -8.81 10.59 -2.19
N ALA A 54 -9.25 11.83 -1.95
CA ALA A 54 -8.95 12.98 -2.82
C ALA A 54 -7.50 13.46 -2.71
N LEU A 55 -6.76 13.07 -1.66
CA LEU A 55 -5.34 13.37 -1.51
C LEU A 55 -4.45 12.50 -2.42
N ALA A 56 -5.01 11.43 -3.01
CA ALA A 56 -4.28 10.59 -3.93
C ALA A 56 -3.87 11.36 -5.19
N HIS A 57 -2.58 11.64 -5.31
CA HIS A 57 -1.97 12.23 -6.51
C HIS A 57 -0.78 11.37 -6.97
N GLU A 58 -0.32 11.59 -8.21
CA GLU A 58 0.72 10.74 -8.84
C GLU A 58 1.99 10.64 -8.00
N GLY A 59 2.49 11.76 -7.48
CA GLY A 59 3.70 11.76 -6.64
C GLY A 59 3.60 10.91 -5.36
N LEU A 60 2.42 10.87 -4.75
CA LEU A 60 2.14 10.11 -3.53
C LEU A 60 1.98 8.62 -3.82
N LEU A 61 1.18 8.29 -4.85
CA LEU A 61 1.05 6.92 -5.33
C LEU A 61 2.42 6.36 -5.75
N MET A 62 3.28 7.19 -6.34
CA MET A 62 4.66 6.82 -6.65
C MET A 62 5.55 6.67 -5.44
N ALA A 63 5.31 7.39 -4.35
CA ALA A 63 6.00 7.09 -3.10
C ALA A 63 5.61 5.71 -2.58
N VAL A 64 4.32 5.39 -2.53
CA VAL A 64 3.84 4.07 -2.10
C VAL A 64 4.40 2.93 -2.98
N LEU A 65 4.37 3.07 -4.31
CA LEU A 65 4.90 2.02 -5.20
C LEU A 65 6.42 1.83 -5.04
N ARG A 66 7.18 2.91 -4.81
CA ARG A 66 8.63 2.82 -4.59
C ARG A 66 8.95 2.08 -3.29
N GLU A 67 8.25 2.40 -2.20
CA GLU A 67 8.37 1.68 -0.93
C GLU A 67 8.04 0.19 -1.10
N TRP A 68 6.98 -0.11 -1.87
CA TRP A 68 6.60 -1.49 -2.13
C TRP A 68 7.65 -2.24 -2.95
N LEU A 69 8.22 -1.59 -3.97
CA LEU A 69 9.31 -2.15 -4.75
C LEU A 69 10.53 -2.44 -3.87
N GLU A 70 10.89 -1.52 -2.97
CA GLU A 70 12.00 -1.69 -2.03
C GLU A 70 11.80 -2.94 -1.15
N ILE A 71 10.62 -3.10 -0.56
CA ILE A 71 10.27 -4.29 0.24
C ILE A 71 10.47 -5.59 -0.57
N VAL A 72 9.94 -5.64 -1.80
CA VAL A 72 10.06 -6.84 -2.66
C VAL A 72 11.51 -7.11 -3.05
N LEU A 73 12.29 -6.07 -3.32
CA LEU A 73 13.71 -6.20 -3.65
C LEU A 73 14.53 -6.69 -2.45
N GLU A 74 14.28 -6.16 -1.26
CA GLU A 74 14.94 -6.60 -0.02
C GLU A 74 14.64 -8.07 0.30
N GLU A 75 13.38 -8.50 0.13
CA GLU A 75 13.00 -9.91 0.26
C GLU A 75 13.70 -10.79 -0.76
N ALA A 76 13.80 -10.35 -2.02
CA ALA A 76 14.45 -11.11 -3.08
C ALA A 76 15.97 -11.24 -2.86
N VAL A 77 16.62 -10.21 -2.32
CA VAL A 77 18.06 -10.24 -1.97
C VAL A 77 18.33 -11.14 -0.75
N SER A 78 17.37 -11.24 0.16
CA SER A 78 17.50 -12.03 1.40
C SER A 78 17.18 -13.53 1.21
N ARG A 79 16.79 -13.95 0.01
CA ARG A 79 16.51 -15.35 -0.36
C ARG A 79 17.70 -15.98 -1.09
#